data_AF-A0A1E5VDF9-F1
#
_entry.id   AF-A0A1E5VDF9-F1
#
_cell.length_a   1.000
_cell.length_b   1.000
_cell.length_c   1.000
_cell.angle_alpha   90.00
_cell.angle_beta   90.00
_cell.angle_gamma   90.00
#
_symmetry.space_group_name_H-M   'P 1'
#
loop_
_entity.id
_entity.type
_entity.pdbx_description
1 polymer ?
#
loop_
_entity_poly.entity_id
_entity_poly.type
_entity_poly.pdbx_seq_one_letter_code
_entity_poly.pdbx_strand_id
1 'polypeptide(L)'
;MKNPDFTAEKGTFCCGSSLQMLLELFLLLLLEGSRTFSDGALVLGVWFVSAALAKDFLSNFAGPHGEPKYLNILQDVANRKIRAVQIELDDLFHVPIPPLNNQFLFSFTKFVDARCDSGAKRFFFVIVQYKDVDEEFLQRVTENTRRYIGIFSEAMDELMPEPTEAYTVDEDRDILMTQRVDEGADGGADGTDPLQRMPPEIKRFFEVYIKAFSKVTPLTIRQVKASNIGQLVKISGIVTRCSDVKPLMQVAVYTCEECGFEIYQVKLQELAEHVPKGHIPRSLTVHLRGELTRKVAPGDVVEMSGIFLPMPYYGFRAMRAGLVADTYLEAMSVTHFKKKYEEYELKGDEQEQIDRLAEDGDIYSKLARSLAPEIFGHEDVKKALLLLLVGAPHRKLADGMKIRGDLHICLMGDPGVAKSQLLKHIINVAPRGVYTTGRGSSGVGLTAAVQKDPITSEFVLEGGALVLADMGICAIDEFDKMEESDRTAIHEVMEQQTVSIAKAGITTSLNARTAILAAANPA
;
A
#
# COMPACT_ATOMS: atom_id res chain seq x y z
N MET A 1 -37.20 57.32 -27.71
CA MET A 1 -37.15 58.53 -26.86
C MET A 1 -35.80 58.55 -26.15
N LYS A 2 -35.26 59.76 -25.99
CA LYS A 2 -33.87 60.10 -25.64
C LYS A 2 -33.38 59.51 -24.31
N ASN A 3 -32.05 59.37 -24.21
CA ASN A 3 -31.26 59.28 -22.97
C ASN A 3 -31.74 60.27 -21.88
N PRO A 4 -31.37 59.99 -20.62
CA PRO A 4 -30.28 60.79 -20.08
C PRO A 4 -29.14 59.97 -19.46
N ASP A 5 -27.96 60.54 -19.63
CA ASP A 5 -26.69 60.19 -19.00
C ASP A 5 -26.78 60.28 -17.47
N PHE A 6 -26.10 59.39 -16.75
CA PHE A 6 -25.55 59.70 -15.44
C PHE A 6 -24.10 59.22 -15.35
N THR A 7 -23.25 60.20 -15.07
CA THR A 7 -21.80 60.22 -15.05
C THR A 7 -21.21 59.39 -13.90
N ALA A 8 -20.03 58.82 -14.17
CA ALA A 8 -19.21 58.14 -13.18
C ALA A 8 -18.67 59.11 -12.12
N GLU A 9 -18.79 58.75 -10.84
CA GLU A 9 -17.92 59.23 -9.77
C GLU A 9 -17.01 58.09 -9.29
N LYS A 10 -15.71 58.39 -9.30
CA LYS A 10 -14.63 57.52 -8.86
C LYS A 10 -14.63 57.42 -7.34
N GLY A 11 -14.98 56.24 -6.82
CA GLY A 11 -14.61 55.81 -5.48
C GLY A 11 -13.52 54.75 -5.57
N THR A 12 -12.28 55.13 -5.28
CA THR A 12 -11.15 54.21 -5.15
C THR A 12 -11.35 53.28 -3.95
N PHE A 13 -11.59 51.99 -4.20
CA PHE A 13 -11.28 50.91 -3.26
C PHE A 13 -10.27 49.96 -3.91
N CYS A 14 -9.07 49.92 -3.33
CA CYS A 14 -7.98 49.06 -3.72
C CYS A 14 -8.27 47.60 -3.35
N CYS A 15 -7.87 46.71 -4.25
CA CYS A 15 -7.32 45.37 -4.04
C CYS A 15 -7.92 44.50 -2.92
N GLY A 16 -8.65 43.45 -3.29
CA GLY A 16 -9.09 42.40 -2.37
C GLY A 16 -9.72 41.22 -3.11
N SER A 17 -8.88 40.31 -3.59
CA SER A 17 -9.17 38.92 -4.01
C SER A 17 -10.32 38.67 -5.00
N SER A 18 -9.94 38.22 -6.19
CA SER A 18 -10.77 37.59 -7.23
C SER A 18 -11.64 36.40 -6.75
N LEU A 19 -11.43 35.88 -5.54
CA LEU A 19 -12.24 34.82 -4.91
C LEU A 19 -13.65 35.29 -4.50
N GLN A 20 -13.81 36.55 -4.08
CA GLN A 20 -15.08 37.05 -3.54
C GLN A 20 -16.09 37.33 -4.65
N MET A 21 -15.61 37.78 -5.82
CA MET A 21 -16.43 37.94 -7.02
C MET A 21 -16.94 36.61 -7.58
N LEU A 22 -16.13 35.55 -7.56
CA LEU A 22 -16.55 34.23 -8.08
C LEU A 22 -17.62 33.59 -7.19
N LEU A 23 -17.54 33.79 -5.86
CA LEU A 23 -18.55 33.31 -4.92
C LEU A 23 -19.89 34.06 -5.04
N GLU A 24 -19.84 35.38 -5.26
CA GLU A 24 -21.03 36.20 -5.51
C GLU A 24 -21.69 35.89 -6.86
N LEU A 25 -20.90 35.64 -7.92
CA LEU A 25 -21.42 35.18 -9.22
C LEU A 25 -22.09 33.80 -9.10
N PHE A 26 -21.53 32.89 -8.31
CA PHE A 26 -22.09 31.55 -8.10
C PHE A 26 -23.43 31.58 -7.34
N LEU A 27 -23.58 32.53 -6.41
CA LEU A 27 -24.82 32.74 -5.64
C LEU A 27 -25.90 33.48 -6.44
N LEU A 28 -25.53 34.42 -7.32
CA LEU A 28 -26.44 35.08 -8.26
C LEU A 28 -26.99 34.08 -9.30
N LEU A 29 -26.16 33.16 -9.79
CA LEU A 29 -26.55 32.11 -10.74
C LEU A 29 -27.50 31.05 -10.15
N LEU A 30 -27.47 30.82 -8.84
CA LEU A 30 -28.40 29.91 -8.15
C LEU A 30 -29.80 30.53 -7.89
N LEU A 31 -29.91 31.87 -7.89
CA LEU A 31 -31.17 32.58 -7.68
C LEU A 31 -32.00 32.74 -8.97
N GLU A 32 -31.37 32.74 -10.14
CA GLU A 32 -32.06 32.64 -11.43
C GLU A 32 -32.30 31.17 -11.78
N GLY A 33 -33.42 30.62 -11.28
CA GLY A 33 -33.86 29.24 -11.46
C GLY A 33 -34.10 28.81 -12.91
N SER A 34 -33.04 28.74 -13.71
CA SER A 34 -33.01 28.16 -15.04
C SER A 34 -32.47 26.72 -14.93
N ARG A 35 -33.37 25.76 -15.16
CA ARG A 35 -33.22 24.30 -15.00
C ARG A 35 -32.24 23.64 -15.98
N THR A 36 -31.23 24.36 -16.46
CA THR A 36 -30.25 23.81 -17.41
C THR A 36 -28.86 24.32 -17.05
N PHE A 37 -28.31 23.86 -15.94
CA PHE A 37 -26.89 24.06 -15.67
C PHE A 37 -26.16 22.73 -15.68
N SER A 38 -25.15 22.68 -16.55
CA SER A 38 -24.25 21.57 -16.81
C SER A 38 -23.52 21.11 -15.55
N ASP A 39 -23.35 19.79 -15.42
CA ASP A 39 -22.68 19.07 -14.33
C ASP A 39 -21.36 19.70 -13.83
N GLY A 40 -20.67 20.49 -14.66
CA GLY A 40 -19.41 21.17 -14.33
C GLY A 40 -19.46 22.16 -13.16
N ALA A 41 -20.58 22.87 -12.94
CA ALA A 41 -20.66 23.87 -11.86
C ALA A 41 -20.77 23.22 -10.46
N LEU A 42 -21.51 22.10 -10.37
CA LEU A 42 -21.59 21.29 -9.14
C LEU A 42 -20.24 20.64 -8.80
N VAL A 43 -19.50 20.19 -9.81
CA VAL A 43 -18.18 19.57 -9.64
C VAL A 43 -17.14 20.55 -9.09
N LEU A 44 -17.22 21.83 -9.49
CA LEU A 44 -16.36 22.90 -8.96
C LEU A 44 -16.71 23.25 -7.51
N GLY A 45 -18.00 23.38 -7.17
CA GLY A 45 -18.42 23.65 -5.79
C GLY A 45 -18.00 22.56 -4.81
N VAL A 46 -18.16 21.29 -5.18
CA VAL A 46 -17.73 20.14 -4.36
C VAL A 46 -16.20 20.09 -4.22
N TRP A 47 -15.47 20.51 -5.25
CA TRP A 47 -14.01 20.57 -5.22
C TRP A 47 -13.50 21.60 -4.22
N PHE A 48 -14.02 22.82 -4.25
CA PHE A 48 -13.62 23.88 -3.32
C PHE A 48 -13.90 23.50 -1.85
N VAL A 49 -15.06 22.89 -1.57
CA VAL A 49 -15.39 22.41 -0.22
C VAL A 49 -14.44 21.29 0.21
N SER A 50 -14.15 20.34 -0.68
CA SER A 50 -13.25 19.22 -0.37
C SER A 50 -11.80 19.67 -0.16
N ALA A 51 -11.33 20.67 -0.91
CA ALA A 51 -9.99 21.24 -0.76
C ALA A 51 -9.85 22.00 0.57
N ALA A 52 -10.86 22.78 0.96
CA ALA A 52 -10.87 23.46 2.26
C ALA A 52 -10.84 22.45 3.42
N LEU A 53 -11.67 21.40 3.36
CA LEU A 53 -11.68 20.34 4.38
C LEU A 53 -10.32 19.60 4.48
N ALA A 54 -9.69 19.30 3.34
CA ALA A 54 -8.37 18.67 3.32
C ALA A 54 -7.30 19.57 3.99
N LYS A 55 -7.36 20.87 3.76
CA LYS A 55 -6.46 21.86 4.36
C LYS A 55 -6.68 22.00 5.87
N ASP A 56 -7.94 22.06 6.29
CA ASP A 56 -8.29 22.12 7.71
C ASP A 56 -7.88 20.85 8.44
N PHE A 57 -8.00 19.69 7.79
CA PHE A 57 -7.51 18.41 8.34
C PHE A 57 -6.00 18.41 8.54
N LEU A 58 -5.22 18.78 7.52
CA LEU A 58 -3.76 18.76 7.59
C LEU A 58 -3.19 19.73 8.64
N SER A 59 -3.85 20.87 8.84
CA SER A 59 -3.40 21.92 9.78
C SER A 59 -3.83 21.66 11.23
N ASN A 60 -5.04 21.16 11.46
CA ASN A 60 -5.61 21.06 12.81
C ASN A 60 -5.51 19.65 13.43
N PHE A 61 -5.04 18.65 12.70
CA PHE A 61 -4.95 17.29 13.23
C PHE A 61 -3.83 17.15 14.28
N ALA A 62 -4.24 16.90 15.52
CA ALA A 62 -3.37 16.49 16.61
C ALA A 62 -3.45 14.97 16.80
N GLY A 63 -2.30 14.30 16.84
CA GLY A 63 -2.23 12.86 17.10
C GLY A 63 -2.69 12.49 18.52
N PRO A 64 -2.68 11.20 18.88
CA PRO A 64 -3.11 10.72 20.20
C PRO A 64 -2.32 11.32 21.38
N HIS A 65 -1.13 11.88 21.13
CA HIS A 65 -0.29 12.56 22.11
C HIS A 65 -0.38 14.10 22.08
N GLY A 66 -1.26 14.68 21.25
CA GLY A 66 -1.46 16.13 21.14
C GLY A 66 -0.47 16.85 20.22
N GLU A 67 0.45 16.13 19.58
CA GLU A 67 1.40 16.69 18.62
C GLU A 67 0.80 16.76 17.20
N PRO A 68 1.09 17.81 16.41
CA PRO A 68 0.59 17.93 15.05
C PRO A 68 1.32 16.95 14.10
N LYS A 69 0.76 15.74 13.93
CA LYS A 69 1.36 14.64 13.17
C LYS A 69 1.71 15.03 11.74
N TYR A 70 0.74 15.56 10.99
CA TYR A 70 0.92 15.89 9.57
C TYR A 70 1.83 17.09 9.34
N LEU A 71 1.84 18.06 10.27
CA LEU A 71 2.70 19.23 10.19
C LEU A 71 4.18 18.85 10.44
N ASN A 72 4.43 17.93 11.37
CA ASN A 72 5.76 17.36 11.57
C ASN A 72 6.23 16.57 10.33
N ILE A 73 5.36 15.77 9.73
CA ILE A 73 5.67 15.05 8.49
C ILE A 73 5.96 16.04 7.35
N LEU A 74 5.19 17.12 7.22
CA LEU A 74 5.44 18.19 6.25
C LEU A 74 6.77 18.88 6.50
N GLN A 75 7.15 19.08 7.77
CA GLN A 75 8.47 19.61 8.12
C GLN A 75 9.59 18.65 7.74
N ASP A 76 9.41 17.34 7.91
CA ASP A 76 10.38 16.33 7.47
C ASP A 76 10.48 16.25 5.94
N VAL A 77 9.38 16.46 5.23
CA VAL A 77 9.35 16.61 3.77
C VAL A 77 10.06 17.90 3.34
N ALA A 78 9.83 19.02 4.02
CA ALA A 78 10.51 20.28 3.77
C ALA A 78 12.02 20.14 4.03
N ASN A 79 12.41 19.41 5.07
CA ASN A 79 13.80 19.07 5.38
C ASN A 79 14.35 17.94 4.47
N ARG A 80 13.57 17.45 3.49
CA ARG A 80 13.92 16.40 2.52
C ARG A 80 14.34 15.05 3.10
N LYS A 81 13.90 14.74 4.32
CA LYS A 81 14.15 13.44 4.95
C LYS A 81 13.25 12.35 4.38
N ILE A 82 12.05 12.73 3.91
CA ILE A 82 11.00 11.80 3.46
C ILE A 82 10.43 12.29 2.12
N ARG A 83 10.24 11.39 1.14
CA ARG A 83 9.52 11.70 -0.11
C ARG A 83 8.11 11.10 -0.16
N ALA A 84 7.83 10.01 0.54
CA ALA A 84 6.48 9.44 0.61
C ALA A 84 5.71 9.90 1.87
N VAL A 85 4.61 10.62 1.67
CA VAL A 85 3.68 10.99 2.75
C VAL A 85 2.51 10.01 2.76
N GLN A 86 2.33 9.32 3.88
CA GLN A 86 1.20 8.40 4.08
C GLN A 86 0.11 9.08 4.91
N ILE A 87 -1.06 9.27 4.30
CA ILE A 87 -2.27 9.75 4.99
C ILE A 87 -3.09 8.54 5.41
N GLU A 88 -3.32 8.40 6.71
CA GLU A 88 -4.09 7.28 7.26
C GLU A 88 -5.57 7.66 7.31
N LEU A 89 -6.44 6.84 6.69
CA LEU A 89 -7.88 7.09 6.78
C LEU A 89 -8.41 6.96 8.22
N ASP A 90 -7.71 6.23 9.09
CA ASP A 90 -8.02 6.14 10.52
C ASP A 90 -7.95 7.54 11.20
N ASP A 91 -7.05 8.42 10.74
CA ASP A 91 -6.89 9.77 11.29
C ASP A 91 -8.03 10.71 10.86
N LEU A 92 -8.59 10.53 9.66
CA LEU A 92 -9.77 11.28 9.19
C LEU A 92 -11.01 11.01 10.05
N PHE A 93 -11.11 9.83 10.68
CA PHE A 93 -12.22 9.48 11.56
C PHE A 93 -12.10 10.12 12.95
N HIS A 94 -10.88 10.48 13.37
CA HIS A 94 -10.58 10.82 14.76
C HIS A 94 -10.27 12.30 14.99
N VAL A 95 -10.55 13.20 14.05
CA VAL A 95 -10.30 14.64 14.21
C VAL A 95 -10.79 15.11 15.58
N PRO A 96 -9.88 15.38 16.54
CA PRO A 96 -10.30 15.80 17.86
C PRO A 96 -10.89 17.19 17.70
N ILE A 97 -12.16 17.34 18.05
CA ILE A 97 -12.81 18.64 18.14
C ILE A 97 -11.93 19.47 19.10
N PRO A 98 -11.25 20.55 18.67
CA PRO A 98 -10.63 21.44 19.63
C PRO A 98 -11.77 21.96 20.53
N PRO A 99 -11.60 22.02 21.86
CA PRO A 99 -12.61 22.62 22.71
C PRO A 99 -12.80 24.06 22.20
N LEU A 100 -13.94 24.31 21.56
CA LEU A 100 -14.30 25.62 21.03
C LEU A 100 -14.41 26.59 22.19
N ASN A 101 -13.30 27.25 22.50
CA ASN A 101 -13.27 28.45 23.30
C ASN A 101 -13.72 29.62 22.41
N ASN A 102 -15.03 29.64 22.14
CA ASN A 102 -15.89 30.79 21.87
C ASN A 102 -15.43 31.99 21.02
N GLN A 103 -14.38 31.91 20.20
CA GLN A 103 -14.02 32.96 19.25
C GLN A 103 -13.51 32.34 17.95
N PHE A 104 -13.97 32.88 16.83
CA PHE A 104 -13.88 32.36 15.45
C PHE A 104 -14.82 31.20 15.09
N LEU A 105 -16.12 31.44 15.30
CA LEU A 105 -17.13 30.98 14.35
C LEU A 105 -16.84 31.62 12.98
N PHE A 106 -16.17 30.91 12.07
CA PHE A 106 -16.36 31.20 10.64
C PHE A 106 -17.74 30.70 10.26
N SER A 107 -18.72 31.58 10.45
CA SER A 107 -20.08 31.38 9.99
C SER A 107 -20.09 31.51 8.47
N PHE A 108 -20.37 30.41 7.75
CA PHE A 108 -21.05 30.55 6.47
C PHE A 108 -22.49 30.99 6.75
N THR A 109 -22.68 32.29 6.97
CA THR A 109 -24.02 32.88 6.98
C THR A 109 -24.58 32.82 5.57
N LYS A 110 -25.45 31.84 5.29
CA LYS A 110 -26.41 31.95 4.18
C LYS A 110 -27.38 33.09 4.51
N PHE A 111 -27.18 34.25 3.91
CA PHE A 111 -28.21 35.30 3.82
C PHE A 111 -29.11 34.98 2.62
N VAL A 112 -30.25 34.34 2.87
CA VAL A 112 -31.33 34.25 1.87
C VAL A 112 -32.38 35.29 2.25
N ASP A 113 -32.35 36.45 1.59
CA ASP A 113 -33.39 37.47 1.75
C ASP A 113 -34.60 37.08 0.87
N ALA A 114 -35.49 36.26 1.44
CA ALA A 114 -36.78 36.00 0.82
C ALA A 114 -37.75 37.13 1.19
N ARG A 115 -37.96 38.06 0.25
CA ARG A 115 -39.04 39.07 0.36
C ARG A 115 -40.38 38.35 0.48
N CYS A 116 -41.00 38.45 1.66
CA CYS A 116 -42.38 38.07 1.90
C CYS A 116 -43.17 39.36 2.15
N ASP A 117 -44.31 39.54 1.48
CA ASP A 117 -45.16 40.75 1.48
C ASP A 117 -45.84 41.10 2.81
N SER A 118 -45.29 40.65 3.95
CA SER A 118 -45.80 41.00 5.27
C SER A 118 -44.75 40.87 6.36
N GLY A 119 -43.78 41.82 6.37
CA GLY A 119 -43.19 42.40 7.58
C GLY A 119 -42.54 41.53 8.68
N ALA A 120 -42.43 40.21 8.53
CA ALA A 120 -41.90 39.32 9.57
C ALA A 120 -40.67 38.56 9.05
N LYS A 121 -39.47 39.00 9.48
CA LYS A 121 -38.21 38.27 9.25
C LYS A 121 -38.17 37.03 10.15
N ARG A 122 -38.20 35.84 9.56
CA ARG A 122 -37.88 34.59 10.27
C ARG A 122 -36.47 34.14 9.89
N PHE A 123 -35.59 34.07 10.89
CA PHE A 123 -34.24 33.57 10.76
C PHE A 123 -34.25 32.03 10.80
N PHE A 124 -33.83 31.37 9.71
CA PHE A 124 -33.56 29.94 9.71
C PHE A 124 -32.06 29.73 9.95
N PHE A 125 -31.70 29.32 11.17
CA PHE A 125 -30.40 28.75 11.46
C PHE A 125 -30.36 27.31 10.95
N VAL A 126 -29.65 27.05 9.87
CA VAL A 126 -29.26 25.68 9.50
C VAL A 126 -27.92 25.41 10.18
N ILE A 127 -27.97 24.77 11.35
CA ILE A 127 -26.79 24.26 12.04
C ILE A 127 -26.42 22.95 11.35
N VAL A 128 -25.42 22.97 10.46
CA VAL A 128 -24.82 21.74 9.94
C VAL A 128 -23.83 21.27 11.00
N GLN A 129 -24.04 20.08 11.56
CA GLN A 129 -23.11 19.51 12.52
C GLN A 129 -21.87 18.98 11.78
N TYR A 130 -20.67 19.34 12.25
CA TYR A 130 -19.39 18.97 11.62
C TYR A 130 -19.23 17.45 11.43
N LYS A 131 -19.77 16.62 12.35
CA LYS A 131 -19.69 15.15 12.28
C LYS A 131 -20.31 14.54 11.01
N ASP A 132 -21.36 15.14 10.47
CA ASP A 132 -22.03 14.61 9.28
C ASP A 132 -21.24 14.90 8.00
N VAL A 133 -20.39 15.93 8.02
CA VAL A 133 -19.57 16.36 6.87
C VAL A 133 -18.34 15.46 6.71
N ASP A 134 -17.77 15.00 7.83
CA ASP A 134 -16.55 14.18 7.85
C ASP A 134 -16.80 12.75 7.34
N GLU A 135 -17.93 12.12 7.69
CA GLU A 135 -18.29 10.79 7.18
C GLU A 135 -18.59 10.82 5.66
N GLU A 136 -19.27 11.87 5.18
CA GLU A 136 -19.54 12.03 3.76
C GLU A 136 -18.25 12.31 2.97
N PHE A 137 -17.32 13.09 3.53
CA PHE A 137 -16.00 13.33 2.96
C PHE A 137 -15.21 12.01 2.84
N LEU A 138 -15.21 11.19 3.89
CA LEU A 138 -14.54 9.90 3.89
C LEU A 138 -15.08 8.95 2.82
N GLN A 139 -16.40 8.92 2.65
CA GLN A 139 -17.03 8.12 1.60
C GLN A 139 -16.56 8.59 0.22
N ARG A 140 -16.53 9.90 -0.03
CA ARG A 140 -16.04 10.46 -1.31
C ARG A 140 -14.56 10.14 -1.56
N VAL A 141 -13.71 10.21 -0.52
CA VAL A 141 -12.28 9.84 -0.60
C VAL A 141 -12.12 8.37 -0.96
N THR A 142 -12.96 7.50 -0.39
CA THR A 142 -12.92 6.05 -0.65
C THR A 142 -13.46 5.70 -2.04
N GLU A 143 -14.47 6.41 -2.54
CA GLU A 143 -15.08 6.17 -3.85
C GLU A 143 -14.23 6.68 -5.02
N ASN A 144 -13.53 7.80 -4.85
CA ASN A 144 -12.73 8.41 -5.92
C ASN A 144 -11.35 8.86 -5.43
N THR A 145 -10.59 7.92 -4.92
CA THR A 145 -9.30 8.18 -4.28
C THR A 145 -8.29 8.87 -5.19
N ARG A 146 -8.32 8.58 -6.50
CA ARG A 146 -7.39 9.18 -7.49
C ARG A 146 -7.50 10.70 -7.54
N ARG A 147 -8.72 11.24 -7.46
CA ARG A 147 -8.95 12.70 -7.44
C ARG A 147 -8.50 13.31 -6.12
N TYR A 148 -8.78 12.64 -5.01
CA TYR A 148 -8.41 13.14 -3.68
C TYR A 148 -6.90 13.16 -3.46
N ILE A 149 -6.13 12.24 -4.05
CA ILE A 149 -4.66 12.33 -4.06
C ILE A 149 -4.21 13.68 -4.65
N GLY A 150 -4.83 14.10 -5.77
CA GLY A 150 -4.58 15.40 -6.38
C GLY A 150 -4.89 16.58 -5.44
N ILE A 151 -6.07 16.55 -4.81
CA ILE A 151 -6.51 17.59 -3.87
C ILE A 151 -5.58 17.68 -2.66
N PHE A 152 -5.22 16.54 -2.05
CA PHE A 152 -4.29 16.50 -0.92
C PHE A 152 -2.91 17.03 -1.32
N SER A 153 -2.41 16.66 -2.50
CA SER A 153 -1.12 17.16 -2.97
C SER A 153 -1.12 18.68 -3.20
N GLU A 154 -2.21 19.27 -3.68
CA GLU A 154 -2.35 20.73 -3.81
C GLU A 154 -2.49 21.42 -2.45
N ALA A 155 -3.27 20.86 -1.53
CA ALA A 155 -3.39 21.38 -0.17
C ALA A 155 -2.05 21.35 0.58
N MET A 156 -1.23 20.32 0.36
CA MET A 156 0.11 20.22 0.93
C MET A 156 1.09 21.24 0.32
N ASP A 157 0.99 21.53 -0.98
CA ASP A 157 1.81 22.56 -1.62
C ASP A 157 1.53 23.95 -1.00
N GLU A 158 0.29 24.24 -0.61
CA GLU A 158 -0.07 25.49 0.08
C GLU A 158 0.36 25.53 1.56
N LEU A 159 0.46 24.39 2.22
CA LEU A 159 0.77 24.26 3.64
C LEU A 159 2.26 24.01 3.93
N MET A 160 3.10 23.98 2.90
CA MET A 160 4.52 23.65 3.05
C MET A 160 5.26 24.72 3.86
N PRO A 161 5.85 24.37 5.02
CA PRO A 161 6.64 25.30 5.82
C PRO A 161 8.03 25.53 5.22
N GLU A 162 8.69 26.60 5.63
CA GLU A 162 10.10 26.81 5.30
C GLU A 162 10.99 25.72 5.93
N PRO A 163 12.05 25.29 5.25
CA PRO A 163 12.96 24.28 5.77
C PRO A 163 13.66 24.78 7.04
N THR A 164 13.68 23.94 8.07
CA THR A 164 14.33 24.26 9.35
C THR A 164 15.84 24.04 9.28
N GLU A 165 16.27 23.09 8.45
CA GLU A 165 17.68 22.74 8.25
C GLU A 165 18.15 23.23 6.86
N ALA A 166 19.33 23.84 6.79
CA ALA A 166 19.93 24.25 5.53
C ALA A 166 20.46 23.03 4.76
N TYR A 167 20.08 22.91 3.48
CA TYR A 167 20.44 21.76 2.64
C TYR A 167 21.95 21.69 2.37
N THR A 168 22.51 20.47 2.40
CA THR A 168 23.81 20.16 1.79
C THR A 168 23.64 19.99 0.28
N VAL A 169 24.61 20.46 -0.50
CA VAL A 169 24.53 20.73 -1.96
C VAL A 169 24.44 19.46 -2.84
N ASP A 170 24.12 18.29 -2.29
CA ASP A 170 24.36 17.00 -2.96
C ASP A 170 23.17 16.47 -3.80
N GLU A 171 22.07 17.21 -3.94
CA GLU A 171 20.92 16.81 -4.77
C GLU A 171 20.84 17.63 -6.08
N ASP A 172 21.56 17.17 -7.12
CA ASP A 172 21.68 17.78 -8.46
C ASP A 172 20.36 18.19 -9.14
N ARG A 173 19.23 17.56 -8.78
CA ARG A 173 17.92 17.80 -9.41
C ARG A 173 17.35 19.15 -9.02
N ASP A 174 17.53 19.62 -7.79
CA ASP A 174 16.86 20.84 -7.34
C ASP A 174 17.60 22.10 -7.76
N ILE A 175 18.92 22.06 -7.85
CA ILE A 175 19.72 23.17 -8.38
C ILE A 175 19.25 23.51 -9.80
N LEU A 176 19.00 22.49 -10.64
CA LEU A 176 18.49 22.68 -12.00
C LEU A 176 17.08 23.26 -12.03
N MET A 177 16.23 22.96 -11.05
CA MET A 177 14.85 23.46 -11.03
C MET A 177 14.77 24.85 -10.46
N THR A 178 15.57 25.16 -9.43
CA THR A 178 15.74 26.52 -8.90
C THR A 178 16.32 27.42 -9.99
N GLN A 179 17.38 26.99 -10.68
CA GLN A 179 17.94 27.72 -11.83
C GLN A 179 16.91 27.95 -12.94
N ARG A 180 16.11 26.96 -13.33
CA ARG A 180 15.06 27.15 -14.34
C ARG A 180 13.92 28.08 -13.89
N VAL A 181 13.59 28.08 -12.60
CA VAL A 181 12.59 28.99 -12.04
C VAL A 181 13.13 30.42 -12.00
N ASP A 182 14.39 30.60 -11.63
CA ASP A 182 15.07 31.90 -11.60
C ASP A 182 15.30 32.45 -13.02
N GLU A 183 15.75 31.62 -13.96
CA GLU A 183 15.88 31.97 -15.39
C GLU A 183 14.53 32.35 -16.03
N GLY A 184 13.44 31.70 -15.61
CA GLY A 184 12.08 32.03 -16.03
C GLY A 184 11.52 33.30 -15.38
N ALA A 185 12.05 33.73 -14.24
CA ALA A 185 11.62 34.93 -13.52
C ALA A 185 12.34 36.20 -14.02
N ASP A 186 13.60 36.09 -14.43
CA ASP A 186 14.38 37.20 -15.00
C ASP A 186 14.01 37.51 -16.46
N GLY A 187 13.31 36.60 -17.14
CA GLY A 187 12.85 36.70 -18.52
C GLY A 187 11.51 37.42 -18.74
N GLY A 188 11.42 38.71 -18.36
CA GLY A 188 10.57 39.67 -19.07
C GLY A 188 9.07 39.72 -18.73
N ALA A 189 8.65 40.93 -18.31
CA ALA A 189 7.28 41.36 -18.05
C ALA A 189 6.40 41.52 -19.31
N ASP A 190 6.22 40.48 -20.11
CA ASP A 190 5.24 40.50 -21.20
C ASP A 190 4.59 39.12 -21.42
N GLY A 191 3.28 39.05 -21.17
CA GLY A 191 2.37 37.97 -21.59
C GLY A 191 2.87 36.53 -21.46
N THR A 192 2.98 35.98 -20.25
CA THR A 192 3.20 34.53 -20.08
C THR A 192 1.99 33.76 -20.59
N ASP A 193 2.13 33.03 -21.69
CA ASP A 193 1.14 32.06 -22.15
C ASP A 193 0.86 31.06 -21.01
N PRO A 194 -0.42 30.80 -20.64
CA PRO A 194 -0.78 29.85 -19.57
C PRO A 194 -0.23 28.44 -19.79
N LEU A 195 0.11 28.10 -21.04
CA LEU A 195 0.67 26.82 -21.47
C LEU A 195 2.16 26.64 -21.14
N GLN A 196 2.86 27.73 -20.82
CA GLN A 196 4.31 27.73 -20.55
C GLN A 196 4.62 27.70 -19.04
N ARG A 197 3.59 27.75 -18.19
CA ARG A 197 3.73 27.63 -16.74
C ARG A 197 4.09 26.19 -16.38
N MET A 198 5.20 26.01 -15.66
CA MET A 198 5.61 24.67 -15.22
C MET A 198 4.50 24.01 -14.39
N PRO A 199 4.08 22.78 -14.73
CA PRO A 199 3.07 22.08 -13.96
C PRO A 199 3.56 21.80 -12.54
N PRO A 200 2.67 21.86 -11.53
CA PRO A 200 3.04 21.67 -10.12
C PRO A 200 3.62 20.27 -9.84
N GLU A 201 3.25 19.27 -10.65
CA GLU A 201 3.76 17.89 -10.55
C GLU A 201 5.29 17.79 -10.68
N ILE A 202 5.89 18.70 -11.45
CA ILE A 202 7.35 18.75 -11.63
C ILE A 202 8.04 19.35 -10.38
N LYS A 203 7.38 20.30 -9.71
CA LYS A 203 7.92 20.99 -8.53
C LYS A 203 7.79 20.15 -7.25
N ARG A 204 6.91 19.14 -7.26
CA ARG A 204 6.68 18.26 -6.11
C ARG A 204 7.85 17.30 -5.92
N PHE A 205 8.51 17.43 -4.77
CA PHE A 205 9.53 16.49 -4.30
C PHE A 205 8.92 15.27 -3.60
N PHE A 206 7.65 15.36 -3.20
CA PHE A 206 6.95 14.33 -2.43
C PHE A 206 5.79 13.70 -3.20
N GLU A 207 5.46 12.47 -2.82
CA GLU A 207 4.32 11.72 -3.29
C GLU A 207 3.36 11.44 -2.13
N VAL A 208 2.06 11.50 -2.40
CA VAL A 208 1.02 11.27 -1.39
C VAL A 208 0.40 9.89 -1.59
N TYR A 209 0.39 9.11 -0.52
CA TYR A 209 -0.19 7.78 -0.45
C TYR A 209 -1.34 7.78 0.56
N ILE A 210 -2.48 7.18 0.19
CA ILE A 210 -3.62 7.03 1.09
C ILE A 210 -3.65 5.60 1.60
N LYS A 211 -3.52 5.43 2.92
CA LYS A 211 -3.58 4.14 3.59
C LYS A 211 -5.00 3.86 4.04
N ALA A 212 -5.54 2.72 3.58
CA ALA A 212 -6.89 2.28 3.93
C ALA A 212 -7.01 2.02 5.45
N PHE A 213 -8.24 2.06 5.97
CA PHE A 213 -8.55 1.76 7.37
C PHE A 213 -7.92 0.45 7.84
N SER A 214 -7.31 0.48 9.02
CA SER A 214 -6.69 -0.71 9.61
C SER A 214 -7.72 -1.78 9.96
N LYS A 215 -8.95 -1.37 10.31
CA LYS A 215 -10.05 -2.27 10.71
C LYS A 215 -10.82 -2.89 9.53
N VAL A 216 -10.67 -2.37 8.31
CA VAL A 216 -11.40 -2.91 7.16
C VAL A 216 -10.86 -4.29 6.81
N THR A 217 -11.77 -5.25 6.68
CA THR A 217 -11.43 -6.62 6.32
C THR A 217 -10.92 -6.67 4.87
N PRO A 218 -9.80 -7.37 4.59
CA PRO A 218 -9.32 -7.51 3.23
C PRO A 218 -10.30 -8.31 2.38
N LEU A 219 -10.53 -7.83 1.17
CA LEU A 219 -11.25 -8.57 0.13
C LEU A 219 -10.33 -9.61 -0.52
N THR A 220 -10.94 -10.69 -0.99
CA THR A 220 -10.27 -11.65 -1.87
C THR A 220 -10.36 -11.20 -3.32
N ILE A 221 -9.43 -11.63 -4.19
CA ILE A 221 -9.41 -11.20 -5.61
C ILE A 221 -10.74 -11.57 -6.31
N ARG A 222 -11.40 -12.67 -5.95
CA ARG A 222 -12.75 -13.05 -6.40
C ARG A 222 -13.87 -12.09 -6.01
N GLN A 223 -13.75 -11.41 -4.88
CA GLN A 223 -14.79 -10.51 -4.37
C GLN A 223 -14.73 -9.14 -5.06
N VAL A 224 -13.62 -8.80 -5.70
CA VAL A 224 -13.47 -7.56 -6.47
C VAL A 224 -14.39 -7.62 -7.70
N LYS A 225 -15.36 -6.71 -7.74
CA LYS A 225 -16.36 -6.60 -8.81
C LYS A 225 -16.24 -5.25 -9.51
N ALA A 226 -16.99 -5.08 -10.59
CA ALA A 226 -17.08 -3.81 -11.32
C ALA A 226 -17.51 -2.62 -10.42
N SER A 227 -18.22 -2.87 -9.32
CA SER A 227 -18.59 -1.86 -8.33
C SER A 227 -17.39 -1.23 -7.61
N ASN A 228 -16.24 -1.91 -7.60
CA ASN A 228 -15.04 -1.45 -6.91
C ASN A 228 -14.10 -0.62 -7.80
N ILE A 229 -14.50 -0.35 -9.05
CA ILE A 229 -13.70 0.49 -9.94
C ILE A 229 -13.60 1.91 -9.39
N GLY A 230 -12.39 2.42 -9.27
CA GLY A 230 -12.09 3.76 -8.73
C GLY A 230 -12.06 3.82 -7.20
N GLN A 231 -12.51 2.77 -6.51
CA GLN A 231 -12.54 2.71 -5.05
C GLN A 231 -11.21 2.25 -4.46
N LEU A 232 -10.91 2.71 -3.24
CA LEU A 232 -9.80 2.18 -2.44
C LEU A 232 -10.19 0.81 -1.86
N VAL A 233 -9.52 -0.24 -2.32
CA VAL A 233 -9.75 -1.61 -1.89
C VAL A 233 -8.50 -2.18 -1.22
N LYS A 234 -8.71 -2.96 -0.17
CA LYS A 234 -7.68 -3.75 0.50
C LYS A 234 -7.79 -5.19 0.04
N ILE A 235 -6.75 -5.73 -0.58
CA ILE A 235 -6.71 -7.09 -1.14
C ILE A 235 -5.61 -7.89 -0.44
N SER A 236 -5.93 -9.10 0.00
CA SER A 236 -4.93 -10.05 0.51
C SER A 236 -4.56 -11.07 -0.56
N GLY A 237 -3.26 -11.36 -0.70
CA GLY A 237 -2.76 -12.32 -1.67
C GLY A 237 -1.30 -12.68 -1.48
N ILE A 238 -0.84 -13.63 -2.30
CA ILE A 238 0.55 -14.07 -2.36
C ILE A 238 1.18 -13.49 -3.61
N VAL A 239 2.35 -12.89 -3.48
CA VAL A 239 3.06 -12.36 -4.64
C VAL A 239 3.76 -13.50 -5.34
N THR A 240 3.44 -13.69 -6.62
CA THR A 240 4.02 -14.78 -7.41
C THR A 240 5.24 -14.32 -8.17
N ARG A 241 5.15 -13.11 -8.73
CA ARG A 241 6.16 -12.56 -9.63
C ARG A 241 6.32 -11.08 -9.36
N CYS A 242 7.56 -10.67 -9.17
CA CYS A 242 7.99 -9.28 -9.19
C CYS A 242 8.89 -9.11 -10.42
N SER A 243 8.62 -8.07 -11.22
CA SER A 243 9.58 -7.60 -12.23
C SER A 243 10.65 -6.73 -11.57
N ASP A 244 11.70 -6.34 -12.28
CA ASP A 244 12.69 -5.36 -11.80
C ASP A 244 12.22 -3.92 -11.95
N VAL A 245 12.74 -3.02 -11.09
CA VAL A 245 12.33 -1.61 -11.05
C VAL A 245 12.69 -0.90 -12.37
N LYS A 246 11.68 -0.32 -13.02
CA LYS A 246 11.82 0.48 -14.23
C LYS A 246 11.36 1.93 -13.98
N PRO A 247 12.07 2.95 -14.50
CA PRO A 247 11.67 4.35 -14.33
C PRO A 247 10.39 4.66 -15.12
N LEU A 248 9.40 5.28 -14.46
CA LEU A 248 8.15 5.74 -15.11
C LEU A 248 8.21 7.25 -15.35
N MET A 249 7.98 7.66 -16.60
CA MET A 249 7.92 9.07 -16.97
C MET A 249 6.59 9.68 -16.52
N GLN A 250 6.63 10.62 -15.57
CA GLN A 250 5.45 11.38 -15.14
C GLN A 250 5.25 12.63 -16.00
N VAL A 251 6.32 13.42 -16.15
CA VAL A 251 6.31 14.63 -16.98
C VAL A 251 7.48 14.58 -17.95
N ALA A 252 7.15 14.65 -19.23
CA ALA A 252 8.12 14.66 -20.32
C ALA A 252 8.40 16.10 -20.72
N VAL A 253 9.66 16.53 -20.62
CA VAL A 253 10.14 17.76 -21.28
C VAL A 253 10.91 17.32 -22.52
N TYR A 254 10.35 17.55 -23.69
CA TYR A 254 10.94 17.05 -24.93
C TYR A 254 12.07 17.96 -25.42
N THR A 255 13.26 17.40 -25.46
CA THR A 255 14.26 17.69 -26.49
C THR A 255 14.56 16.36 -27.19
N CYS A 256 14.45 16.31 -28.52
CA CYS A 256 14.47 15.08 -29.33
C CYS A 256 15.95 14.66 -29.61
N GLU A 257 16.36 13.41 -29.86
CA GLU A 257 15.76 12.20 -30.43
C GLU A 257 16.35 10.94 -29.75
N GLU A 258 15.57 9.85 -29.69
CA GLU A 258 15.94 8.48 -29.24
C GLU A 258 15.95 8.18 -27.73
N CYS A 259 14.80 7.83 -27.16
CA CYS A 259 14.79 6.98 -25.95
C CYS A 259 13.49 6.18 -25.76
N GLY A 260 13.67 4.88 -25.54
CA GLY A 260 12.67 3.85 -25.29
C GLY A 260 12.25 3.68 -23.82
N PHE A 261 11.26 2.81 -23.61
CA PHE A 261 10.24 2.82 -22.53
C PHE A 261 10.36 1.65 -21.50
N GLU A 262 9.63 1.70 -20.34
CA GLU A 262 8.67 0.66 -19.80
C GLU A 262 8.38 0.62 -18.26
N ILE A 263 7.36 -0.17 -17.84
CA ILE A 263 6.57 -0.15 -16.57
C ILE A 263 6.90 -1.32 -15.60
N TYR A 264 6.73 -1.12 -14.28
CA TYR A 264 6.82 -2.15 -13.22
C TYR A 264 5.48 -2.86 -12.97
N GLN A 265 5.47 -4.19 -13.04
CA GLN A 265 4.28 -5.01 -12.81
C GLN A 265 4.55 -6.15 -11.82
N VAL A 266 3.72 -6.25 -10.79
CA VAL A 266 3.67 -7.37 -9.85
C VAL A 266 2.44 -8.20 -10.15
N LYS A 267 2.56 -9.53 -10.13
CA LYS A 267 1.40 -10.42 -10.23
C LYS A 267 1.05 -10.97 -8.85
N LEU A 268 -0.09 -10.54 -8.34
CA LEU A 268 -0.68 -11.00 -7.09
C LEU A 268 -1.59 -12.21 -7.37
N GLN A 269 -1.45 -13.28 -6.61
CA GLN A 269 -2.31 -14.46 -6.67
C GLN A 269 -3.13 -14.59 -5.38
N GLU A 270 -4.30 -15.21 -5.48
CA GLU A 270 -5.11 -15.54 -4.30
C GLU A 270 -4.38 -16.48 -3.34
N LEU A 271 -4.63 -16.30 -2.04
CA LEU A 271 -4.28 -17.30 -1.03
C LEU A 271 -5.04 -18.61 -1.29
N ALA A 272 -4.35 -19.75 -1.16
CA ALA A 272 -4.92 -21.07 -1.42
C ALA A 272 -6.14 -21.38 -0.54
N GLU A 273 -6.18 -20.87 0.69
CA GLU A 273 -7.28 -21.07 1.65
C GLU A 273 -8.59 -20.41 1.20
N HIS A 274 -8.49 -19.32 0.44
CA HIS A 274 -9.65 -18.57 -0.05
C HIS A 274 -10.22 -19.13 -1.37
N VAL A 275 -9.58 -20.14 -1.95
CA VAL A 275 -10.03 -20.74 -3.21
C VAL A 275 -11.11 -21.79 -2.92
N PRO A 276 -12.34 -21.64 -3.48
CA PRO A 276 -13.37 -22.65 -3.32
C PRO A 276 -12.97 -23.96 -4.02
N LYS A 277 -13.35 -25.10 -3.42
CA LYS A 277 -13.05 -26.44 -3.95
C LYS A 277 -13.52 -26.56 -5.40
N GLY A 278 -12.60 -26.91 -6.30
CA GLY A 278 -12.88 -27.13 -7.74
C GLY A 278 -12.61 -25.92 -8.65
N HIS A 279 -12.15 -24.77 -8.12
CA HIS A 279 -11.75 -23.63 -8.95
C HIS A 279 -10.23 -23.44 -9.00
N ILE A 280 -9.74 -22.89 -10.11
CA ILE A 280 -8.34 -22.48 -10.29
C ILE A 280 -8.16 -21.10 -9.65
N PRO A 281 -7.07 -20.84 -8.90
CA PRO A 281 -6.76 -19.52 -8.33
C PRO A 281 -6.65 -18.43 -9.41
N ARG A 282 -7.17 -17.24 -9.12
CA ARG A 282 -7.05 -16.08 -10.01
C ARG A 282 -5.81 -15.25 -9.69
N SER A 283 -5.29 -14.57 -10.70
CA SER A 283 -4.21 -13.59 -10.55
C SER A 283 -4.69 -12.19 -10.92
N LEU A 284 -4.13 -11.18 -10.27
CA LEU A 284 -4.37 -9.76 -10.49
C LEU A 284 -3.03 -9.05 -10.66
N THR A 285 -2.95 -8.14 -11.64
CA THR A 285 -1.76 -7.32 -11.86
C THR A 285 -1.80 -6.08 -10.97
N VAL A 286 -0.73 -5.85 -10.22
CA VAL A 286 -0.58 -4.70 -9.31
C VAL A 286 0.60 -3.85 -9.78
N HIS A 287 0.39 -2.53 -9.84
CA HIS A 287 1.44 -1.57 -10.13
C HIS A 287 1.86 -0.86 -8.85
N LEU A 288 3.15 -0.96 -8.52
CA LEU A 288 3.79 -0.22 -7.44
C LEU A 288 4.47 1.00 -8.04
N ARG A 289 4.30 2.17 -7.41
CA ARG A 289 4.95 3.43 -7.81
C ARG A 289 5.82 3.96 -6.67
N GLY A 290 6.76 4.84 -7.03
CA GLY A 290 7.62 5.56 -6.09
C GLY A 290 8.39 4.69 -5.11
N GLU A 291 8.34 5.06 -3.83
CA GLU A 291 9.03 4.37 -2.74
C GLU A 291 8.44 3.00 -2.38
N LEU A 292 7.27 2.65 -2.88
CA LEU A 292 6.69 1.31 -2.67
C LEU A 292 7.40 0.23 -3.52
N THR A 293 8.24 0.66 -4.47
CA THR A 293 9.05 -0.27 -5.26
C THR A 293 10.03 -1.04 -4.37
N ARG A 294 10.28 -2.32 -4.69
CA ARG A 294 11.13 -3.25 -3.92
C ARG A 294 10.69 -3.62 -2.50
N LYS A 295 9.56 -3.13 -2.00
CA LYS A 295 9.04 -3.55 -0.68
C LYS A 295 8.56 -5.01 -0.65
N VAL A 296 8.30 -5.59 -1.82
CA VAL A 296 7.64 -6.90 -1.94
C VAL A 296 8.53 -7.88 -2.69
N ALA A 297 8.75 -9.06 -2.09
CA ALA A 297 9.44 -10.17 -2.73
C ALA A 297 8.44 -11.24 -3.21
N PRO A 298 8.80 -12.05 -4.23
CA PRO A 298 8.02 -13.21 -4.60
C PRO A 298 7.96 -14.21 -3.43
N GLY A 299 6.78 -14.78 -3.19
CA GLY A 299 6.50 -15.67 -2.07
C GLY A 299 5.94 -14.98 -0.83
N ASP A 300 6.02 -13.65 -0.73
CA ASP A 300 5.48 -12.94 0.42
C ASP A 300 3.94 -12.93 0.39
N VAL A 301 3.36 -13.20 1.56
CA VAL A 301 1.93 -13.02 1.81
C VAL A 301 1.72 -11.58 2.23
N VAL A 302 1.10 -10.80 1.35
CA VAL A 302 0.92 -9.36 1.52
C VAL A 302 -0.53 -8.96 1.40
N GLU A 303 -0.85 -7.90 2.12
CA GLU A 303 -2.08 -7.15 2.00
C GLU A 303 -1.75 -5.84 1.30
N MET A 304 -2.35 -5.63 0.14
CA MET A 304 -2.15 -4.45 -0.68
C MET A 304 -3.40 -3.60 -0.62
N SER A 305 -3.27 -2.35 -0.19
CA SER A 305 -4.30 -1.34 -0.34
C SER A 305 -4.03 -0.55 -1.60
N GLY A 306 -5.04 -0.39 -2.45
CA GLY A 306 -4.86 0.29 -3.73
C GLY A 306 -6.17 0.63 -4.42
N ILE A 307 -6.07 1.40 -5.48
CA ILE A 307 -7.19 1.82 -6.30
C ILE A 307 -7.35 0.82 -7.44
N PHE A 308 -8.54 0.25 -7.59
CA PHE A 308 -8.81 -0.70 -8.66
C PHE A 308 -9.21 0.05 -9.95
N LEU A 309 -8.40 -0.06 -11.00
CA LEU A 309 -8.55 0.73 -12.23
C LEU A 309 -8.54 -0.16 -13.49
N PRO A 310 -9.40 0.14 -14.49
CA PRO A 310 -9.31 -0.46 -15.81
C PRO A 310 -8.22 0.22 -16.64
N MET A 311 -7.46 -0.57 -17.38
CA MET A 311 -6.57 -0.10 -18.43
C MET A 311 -7.25 -0.28 -19.79
N PRO A 312 -7.46 0.80 -20.56
CA PRO A 312 -7.98 0.67 -21.92
C PRO A 312 -6.91 0.03 -22.81
N TYR A 313 -7.31 -0.98 -23.61
CA TYR A 313 -6.41 -1.64 -24.53
C TYR A 313 -6.09 -0.72 -25.74
N TYR A 314 -4.80 -0.47 -25.98
CA TYR A 314 -4.33 0.40 -27.07
C TYR A 314 -3.99 -0.33 -28.39
N GLY A 315 -4.16 -1.66 -28.45
CA GLY A 315 -3.81 -2.47 -29.62
C GLY A 315 -4.91 -2.56 -30.71
N PHE A 316 -4.96 -3.71 -31.39
CA PHE A 316 -5.84 -3.96 -32.54
C PHE A 316 -7.29 -3.49 -32.33
N ARG A 317 -7.76 -2.64 -33.25
CA ARG A 317 -9.07 -1.96 -33.19
C ARG A 317 -10.26 -2.93 -33.11
N ALA A 318 -10.12 -4.14 -33.64
CA ALA A 318 -11.14 -5.19 -33.56
C ALA A 318 -11.35 -5.73 -32.12
N MET A 319 -10.28 -5.78 -31.31
CA MET A 319 -10.35 -6.20 -29.91
C MET A 319 -10.85 -5.06 -29.02
N ARG A 320 -10.53 -3.80 -29.36
CA ARG A 320 -11.05 -2.60 -28.67
C ARG A 320 -12.58 -2.47 -28.77
N ALA A 321 -13.20 -2.98 -29.83
CA ALA A 321 -14.65 -2.98 -29.98
C ALA A 321 -15.38 -3.84 -28.91
N GLY A 322 -14.68 -4.77 -28.27
CA GLY A 322 -15.26 -5.67 -27.28
C GLY A 322 -15.53 -5.06 -25.90
N LEU A 323 -15.16 -3.80 -25.65
CA LEU A 323 -15.24 -3.14 -24.32
C LEU A 323 -14.56 -3.94 -23.18
N VAL A 324 -13.73 -4.92 -23.52
CA VAL A 324 -12.94 -5.69 -22.56
C VAL A 324 -11.76 -4.82 -22.15
N ALA A 325 -11.76 -4.42 -20.88
CA ALA A 325 -10.64 -3.71 -20.27
C ALA A 325 -9.91 -4.67 -19.33
N ASP A 326 -8.59 -4.73 -19.47
CA ASP A 326 -7.75 -5.39 -18.48
C ASP A 326 -7.73 -4.53 -17.23
N THR A 327 -7.84 -5.15 -16.06
CA THR A 327 -7.89 -4.42 -14.79
C THR A 327 -6.58 -4.57 -14.04
N TYR A 328 -6.14 -3.51 -13.38
CA TYR A 328 -4.98 -3.52 -12.52
C TYR A 328 -5.28 -2.79 -11.21
N LEU A 329 -4.55 -3.15 -10.17
CA LEU A 329 -4.58 -2.44 -8.90
C LEU A 329 -3.40 -1.45 -8.87
N GLU A 330 -3.68 -0.17 -8.65
CA GLU A 330 -2.66 0.82 -8.35
C GLU A 330 -2.42 0.83 -6.83
N ALA A 331 -1.29 0.29 -6.39
CA ALA A 331 -1.02 0.13 -4.96
C ALA A 331 -0.68 1.47 -4.30
N MET A 332 -1.35 1.75 -3.19
CA MET A 332 -1.16 2.93 -2.34
C MET A 332 -0.42 2.59 -1.05
N SER A 333 -0.62 1.38 -0.52
CA SER A 333 0.10 0.89 0.66
C SER A 333 0.25 -0.62 0.58
N VAL A 334 1.37 -1.12 1.10
CA VAL A 334 1.64 -2.55 1.22
C VAL A 334 1.95 -2.88 2.67
N THR A 335 1.25 -3.87 3.20
CA THR A 335 1.44 -4.40 4.55
C THR A 335 1.67 -5.91 4.47
N HIS A 336 2.73 -6.40 5.09
CA HIS A 336 3.05 -7.83 5.10
C HIS A 336 2.25 -8.53 6.21
N PHE A 337 1.51 -9.60 5.88
CA PHE A 337 0.73 -10.37 6.87
C PHE A 337 1.65 -11.20 7.78
N LYS A 338 2.73 -11.73 7.20
CA LYS A 338 3.77 -12.51 7.87
C LYS A 338 5.05 -11.70 7.82
N LYS A 339 5.23 -10.81 8.81
CA LYS A 339 6.49 -10.10 9.00
C LYS A 339 7.62 -11.12 9.19
N LYS A 340 8.85 -10.78 8.77
CA LYS A 340 10.02 -11.56 9.18
C LYS A 340 10.06 -11.59 10.71
N TYR A 341 10.59 -12.67 11.31
CA TYR A 341 10.71 -12.76 12.77
C TYR A 341 11.38 -11.51 13.38
N GLU A 342 12.30 -10.88 12.64
CA GLU A 342 13.03 -9.67 13.04
C GLU A 342 12.18 -8.39 13.03
N GLU A 343 11.07 -8.35 12.30
CA GLU A 343 10.22 -7.16 12.12
C GLU A 343 8.92 -7.21 12.96
N TYR A 344 8.72 -8.27 13.75
CA TYR A 344 7.53 -8.44 14.59
C TYR A 344 7.63 -7.55 15.84
N GLU A 345 6.88 -6.46 15.85
CA GLU A 345 6.72 -5.58 17.02
C GLU A 345 5.58 -6.09 17.90
N LEU A 346 5.90 -6.41 19.16
CA LEU A 346 4.92 -6.81 20.16
C LEU A 346 3.98 -5.64 20.47
N LYS A 347 2.67 -5.84 20.30
CA LYS A 347 1.66 -4.90 20.79
C LYS A 347 1.56 -5.01 22.32
N GLY A 348 1.28 -3.90 23.00
CA GLY A 348 1.17 -3.87 24.47
C GLY A 348 0.23 -4.93 25.05
N ASP A 349 -0.90 -5.19 24.37
CA ASP A 349 -1.85 -6.24 24.77
C ASP A 349 -1.25 -7.66 24.72
N GLU A 350 -0.36 -7.94 23.77
CA GLU A 350 0.31 -9.24 23.63
C GLU A 350 1.39 -9.41 24.70
N GLN A 351 2.08 -8.32 25.07
CA GLN A 351 3.08 -8.32 26.15
C GLN A 351 2.44 -8.71 27.49
N GLU A 352 1.30 -8.12 27.84
CA GLU A 352 0.60 -8.49 29.08
C GLU A 352 0.20 -9.98 29.11
N GLN A 353 -0.17 -10.56 27.96
CA GLN A 353 -0.50 -11.99 27.89
C GLN A 353 0.74 -12.86 28.05
N ILE A 354 1.87 -12.45 27.47
CA ILE A 354 3.15 -13.14 27.62
C ILE A 354 3.60 -13.11 29.08
N ASP A 355 3.46 -11.97 29.76
CA ASP A 355 3.82 -11.82 31.18
C ASP A 355 2.98 -12.73 32.07
N ARG A 356 1.65 -12.80 31.83
CA ARG A 356 0.78 -13.76 32.54
C ARG A 356 1.17 -15.21 32.30
N LEU A 357 1.59 -15.55 31.09
CA LEU A 357 2.08 -16.90 30.78
C LEU A 357 3.44 -17.20 31.42
N ALA A 358 4.27 -16.18 31.62
CA ALA A 358 5.56 -16.31 32.28
C ALA A 358 5.42 -16.69 33.77
N GLU A 359 4.35 -16.23 34.43
CA GLU A 359 4.07 -16.52 35.84
C GLU A 359 3.69 -17.99 36.11
N ASP A 360 3.13 -18.70 35.11
CA ASP A 360 2.56 -20.05 35.26
C ASP A 360 3.60 -21.19 35.49
N GLY A 361 4.91 -20.92 35.37
CA GLY A 361 5.99 -21.83 35.77
C GLY A 361 6.21 -23.11 34.92
N ASP A 362 5.17 -23.71 34.34
CA ASP A 362 5.23 -24.92 33.48
C ASP A 362 4.83 -24.63 32.02
N ILE A 363 5.49 -23.65 31.42
CA ILE A 363 5.23 -23.19 30.05
C ILE A 363 5.58 -24.28 29.04
N TYR A 364 6.67 -25.02 29.27
CA TYR A 364 7.18 -26.00 28.33
C TYR A 364 6.21 -27.17 28.12
N SER A 365 5.66 -27.74 29.19
CA SER A 365 4.69 -28.84 29.07
C SER A 365 3.35 -28.34 28.54
N LYS A 366 2.93 -27.13 28.96
CA LYS A 366 1.68 -26.49 28.52
C LYS A 366 1.68 -26.22 27.02
N LEU A 367 2.73 -25.58 26.49
CA LEU A 367 2.87 -25.33 25.05
C LEU A 367 2.95 -26.64 24.25
N ALA A 368 3.67 -27.65 24.76
CA ALA A 368 3.75 -28.94 24.10
C ALA A 368 2.38 -29.65 24.01
N ARG A 369 1.54 -29.54 25.03
CA ARG A 369 0.16 -30.08 25.00
C ARG A 369 -0.78 -29.24 24.13
N SER A 370 -0.56 -27.93 24.07
CA SER A 370 -1.28 -27.02 23.18
C SER A 370 -0.96 -27.25 21.70
N LEU A 371 0.20 -27.85 21.37
CA LEU A 371 0.56 -28.22 20.00
C LEU A 371 -0.26 -29.46 19.56
N ALA A 372 -1.08 -29.30 18.51
CA ALA A 372 -1.95 -30.33 17.96
C ALA A 372 -2.80 -31.06 19.05
N PRO A 373 -3.74 -30.37 19.72
CA PRO A 373 -4.54 -30.96 20.80
C PRO A 373 -5.47 -32.08 20.32
N GLU A 374 -5.73 -32.16 19.02
CA GLU A 374 -6.51 -33.22 18.37
C GLU A 374 -5.87 -34.61 18.49
N ILE A 375 -4.54 -34.67 18.67
CA ILE A 375 -3.77 -35.91 18.76
C ILE A 375 -3.42 -36.16 20.23
N PHE A 376 -3.93 -37.26 20.78
CA PHE A 376 -3.59 -37.71 22.12
C PHE A 376 -2.24 -38.43 22.15
N GLY A 377 -1.44 -38.19 23.18
CA GLY A 377 -0.12 -38.81 23.36
C GLY A 377 1.02 -38.09 22.63
N HIS A 378 2.13 -38.82 22.42
CA HIS A 378 3.36 -38.33 21.78
C HIS A 378 3.90 -37.00 22.34
N GLU A 379 3.84 -36.80 23.66
CA GLU A 379 4.29 -35.56 24.30
C GLU A 379 5.76 -35.24 23.98
N ASP A 380 6.62 -36.26 23.88
CA ASP A 380 8.05 -36.07 23.58
C ASP A 380 8.27 -35.62 22.13
N VAL A 381 7.47 -36.13 21.18
CA VAL A 381 7.53 -35.69 19.78
C VAL A 381 7.03 -34.26 19.68
N LYS A 382 5.93 -33.91 20.35
CA LYS A 382 5.41 -32.53 20.37
C LYS A 382 6.40 -31.55 20.99
N LYS A 383 7.11 -31.95 22.05
CA LYS A 383 8.21 -31.18 22.64
C LYS A 383 9.36 -30.96 21.66
N ALA A 384 9.76 -31.98 20.89
CA ALA A 384 10.79 -31.83 19.86
C ALA A 384 10.33 -30.89 18.73
N LEU A 385 9.06 -30.98 18.31
CA LEU A 385 8.46 -30.09 17.31
C LEU A 385 8.33 -28.64 17.82
N LEU A 386 8.12 -28.45 19.12
CA LEU A 386 8.14 -27.12 19.73
C LEU A 386 9.55 -26.51 19.66
N LEU A 387 10.59 -27.30 19.93
CA LEU A 387 11.99 -26.85 19.78
C LEU A 387 12.34 -26.52 18.32
N LEU A 388 11.75 -27.22 17.36
CA LEU A 388 11.87 -26.90 15.93
C LEU A 388 11.27 -25.53 15.59
N LEU A 389 10.10 -25.20 16.15
CA LEU A 389 9.43 -23.91 15.92
C LEU A 389 10.22 -22.73 16.51
N VAL A 390 10.86 -22.92 17.67
CA VAL A 390 11.68 -21.88 18.31
C VAL A 390 13.06 -21.75 17.65
N GLY A 391 13.66 -22.87 17.26
CA GLY A 391 15.00 -22.93 16.69
C GLY A 391 16.10 -22.50 17.67
N ALA A 392 17.33 -22.35 17.16
CA ALA A 392 18.44 -21.75 17.90
C ALA A 392 19.04 -20.58 17.11
N PRO A 393 19.59 -19.55 17.78
CA PRO A 393 20.23 -18.44 17.09
C PRO A 393 21.52 -18.88 16.39
N HIS A 394 21.74 -18.38 15.18
CA HIS A 394 22.98 -18.61 14.44
C HIS A 394 24.17 -17.98 15.16
N ARG A 395 25.22 -18.76 15.40
CA ARG A 395 26.45 -18.26 16.05
C ARG A 395 27.54 -18.05 15.02
N LYS A 396 28.12 -16.85 15.01
CA LYS A 396 29.35 -16.57 14.27
C LYS A 396 30.53 -16.73 15.22
N LEU A 397 31.47 -17.62 14.88
CA LEU A 397 32.72 -17.74 15.63
C LEU A 397 33.65 -16.57 15.28
N ALA A 398 34.65 -16.33 16.13
CA ALA A 398 35.68 -15.33 15.88
C ALA A 398 36.46 -15.57 14.56
N ASP A 399 36.48 -16.82 14.09
CA ASP A 399 37.14 -17.26 12.84
C ASP A 399 36.26 -17.04 11.58
N GLY A 400 35.12 -16.35 11.70
CA GLY A 400 34.22 -16.06 10.57
C GLY A 400 33.35 -17.24 10.13
N MET A 401 33.59 -18.45 10.64
CA MET A 401 32.70 -19.60 10.45
C MET A 401 31.34 -19.37 11.12
N LYS A 402 30.27 -19.69 10.39
CA LYS A 402 28.88 -19.60 10.87
C LYS A 402 28.39 -20.99 11.23
N ILE A 403 27.92 -21.16 12.47
CA ILE A 403 27.23 -22.37 12.91
C ILE A 403 25.72 -22.16 12.73
N ARG A 404 25.10 -23.11 12.02
CA ARG A 404 23.63 -23.14 11.84
C ARG A 404 22.94 -23.47 13.16
N GLY A 405 21.84 -22.75 13.44
CA GLY A 405 20.97 -23.01 14.59
C GLY A 405 19.68 -23.74 14.22
N ASP A 406 19.45 -23.99 12.92
CA ASP A 406 18.24 -24.65 12.43
C ASP A 406 18.27 -26.15 12.76
N LEU A 407 17.18 -26.62 13.39
CA LEU A 407 16.97 -28.04 13.62
C LEU A 407 16.29 -28.66 12.39
N HIS A 408 16.75 -29.85 11.99
CA HIS A 408 16.04 -30.67 11.03
C HIS A 408 15.55 -31.93 11.74
N ILE A 409 14.27 -32.25 11.61
CA ILE A 409 13.64 -33.39 12.28
C ILE A 409 13.01 -34.29 11.22
N CYS A 410 13.23 -35.60 11.35
CA CYS A 410 12.56 -36.62 10.53
C CYS A 410 11.68 -37.50 11.42
N LEU A 411 10.39 -37.59 11.10
CA LEU A 411 9.43 -38.46 11.76
C LEU A 411 9.33 -39.78 10.98
N MET A 412 9.79 -40.86 11.58
CA MET A 412 9.70 -42.21 11.01
C MET A 412 8.72 -43.05 11.81
N GLY A 413 7.86 -43.83 11.14
CA GLY A 413 6.92 -44.73 11.80
C GLY A 413 5.86 -45.29 10.86
N ASP A 414 4.98 -46.13 11.36
CA ASP A 414 3.95 -46.76 10.52
C ASP A 414 2.89 -45.77 10.00
N PRO A 415 2.18 -46.11 8.91
CA PRO A 415 0.99 -45.37 8.52
C PRO A 415 -0.07 -45.48 9.64
N GLY A 416 -0.68 -44.36 10.01
CA GLY A 416 -1.71 -44.31 11.06
C GLY A 416 -1.31 -43.60 12.35
N VAL A 417 -0.03 -43.26 12.54
CA VAL A 417 0.47 -42.48 13.70
C VAL A 417 0.18 -40.96 13.58
N ALA A 418 -0.76 -40.57 12.72
CA ALA A 418 -1.14 -39.18 12.45
C ALA A 418 0.04 -38.23 12.07
N LYS A 419 1.16 -38.76 11.56
CA LYS A 419 2.36 -37.99 11.19
C LYS A 419 2.03 -36.81 10.28
N SER A 420 1.36 -37.04 9.14
CA SER A 420 0.96 -35.99 8.19
C SER A 420 0.08 -34.90 8.83
N GLN A 421 -0.74 -35.24 9.83
CA GLN A 421 -1.56 -34.28 10.56
C GLN A 421 -0.69 -33.39 11.47
N LEU A 422 0.34 -33.95 12.11
CA LEU A 422 1.33 -33.17 12.86
C LEU A 422 2.07 -32.17 11.96
N LEU A 423 2.55 -32.58 10.78
CA LEU A 423 3.21 -31.65 9.86
C LEU A 423 2.28 -30.50 9.45
N LYS A 424 1.04 -30.83 9.03
CA LYS A 424 0.05 -29.81 8.64
C LYS A 424 -0.25 -28.82 9.76
N HIS A 425 -0.36 -29.32 10.99
CA HIS A 425 -0.60 -28.45 12.14
C HIS A 425 0.57 -27.49 12.40
N ILE A 426 1.82 -27.98 12.33
CA ILE A 426 3.02 -27.15 12.52
C ILE A 426 3.12 -26.07 11.45
N ILE A 427 2.83 -26.41 10.20
CA ILE A 427 2.89 -25.47 9.06
C ILE A 427 1.88 -24.34 9.24
N ASN A 428 0.70 -24.63 9.77
CA ASN A 428 -0.32 -23.63 10.06
C ASN A 428 0.07 -22.72 11.23
N VAL A 429 0.77 -23.26 12.23
CA VAL A 429 1.28 -22.49 13.37
C VAL A 429 2.50 -21.65 12.97
N ALA A 430 3.36 -22.16 12.10
CA ALA A 430 4.57 -21.48 11.67
C ALA A 430 4.25 -20.27 10.76
N PRO A 431 4.82 -19.08 11.02
CA PRO A 431 4.59 -17.90 10.18
C PRO A 431 5.07 -18.11 8.75
N ARG A 432 6.13 -18.88 8.51
CA ARG A 432 6.60 -19.26 7.16
C ARG A 432 6.70 -20.78 6.98
N GLY A 433 5.55 -21.46 7.09
CA GLY A 433 5.42 -22.88 6.82
C GLY A 433 5.08 -23.17 5.34
N VAL A 434 5.81 -24.07 4.69
CA VAL A 434 5.48 -24.60 3.35
C VAL A 434 5.31 -26.11 3.43
N TYR A 435 4.20 -26.62 2.92
CA TYR A 435 3.90 -28.06 2.84
C TYR A 435 4.19 -28.61 1.45
N THR A 436 4.93 -29.71 1.38
CA THR A 436 5.20 -30.46 0.15
C THR A 436 5.08 -31.96 0.39
N THR A 437 4.93 -32.70 -0.71
CA THR A 437 4.96 -34.17 -0.72
C THR A 437 6.11 -34.63 -1.60
N GLY A 438 6.80 -35.69 -1.19
CA GLY A 438 7.96 -36.22 -1.88
C GLY A 438 7.70 -36.65 -3.33
N ARG A 439 6.45 -36.99 -3.69
CA ARG A 439 6.07 -37.24 -5.10
C ARG A 439 5.63 -35.99 -5.87
N GLY A 440 5.07 -35.01 -5.17
CA GLY A 440 4.52 -33.80 -5.79
C GLY A 440 5.52 -32.66 -5.91
N SER A 441 6.72 -32.82 -5.36
CA SER A 441 7.79 -31.83 -5.41
C SER A 441 9.01 -32.42 -6.09
N SER A 442 9.06 -32.24 -7.42
CA SER A 442 10.27 -32.52 -8.19
C SER A 442 11.39 -31.55 -7.81
N GLY A 443 12.64 -31.87 -8.16
CA GLY A 443 13.80 -31.02 -7.88
C GLY A 443 13.64 -29.57 -8.34
N VAL A 444 12.91 -29.32 -9.44
CA VAL A 444 12.58 -27.96 -9.91
C VAL A 444 11.57 -27.26 -8.98
N GLY A 445 10.57 -27.99 -8.48
CA GLY A 445 9.59 -27.49 -7.53
C GLY A 445 10.14 -27.28 -6.12
N LEU A 446 11.20 -27.99 -5.73
CA LEU A 446 11.90 -27.80 -4.46
C LEU A 446 12.89 -26.62 -4.50
N THR A 447 13.67 -26.51 -5.59
CA THR A 447 14.77 -25.54 -5.72
C THR A 447 14.32 -24.20 -6.28
N ALA A 448 14.43 -24.00 -7.60
CA ALA A 448 13.79 -22.93 -8.34
C ALA A 448 13.70 -23.28 -9.83
N ALA A 449 12.75 -22.65 -10.50
CA ALA A 449 12.54 -22.75 -11.93
C ALA A 449 12.99 -21.45 -12.62
N VAL A 450 13.48 -21.58 -13.86
CA VAL A 450 13.71 -20.41 -14.71
C VAL A 450 12.55 -20.32 -15.69
N GLN A 451 11.82 -19.21 -15.68
CA GLN A 451 10.73 -18.95 -16.60
C GLN A 451 10.98 -17.67 -17.39
N LYS A 452 10.67 -17.70 -18.69
CA LYS A 452 10.69 -16.50 -19.52
C LYS A 452 9.43 -15.66 -19.29
N ASP A 453 9.59 -14.40 -18.93
CA ASP A 453 8.47 -13.48 -18.76
C ASP A 453 7.88 -13.11 -20.13
N PRO A 454 6.55 -13.24 -20.34
CA PRO A 454 5.92 -13.00 -21.64
C PRO A 454 6.03 -11.55 -22.14
N ILE A 455 6.23 -10.57 -21.26
CA ILE A 455 6.28 -9.15 -21.64
C ILE A 455 7.73 -8.76 -21.93
N THR A 456 8.63 -8.98 -20.97
CA THR A 456 10.04 -8.54 -21.08
C THR A 456 10.90 -9.49 -21.90
N SER A 457 10.44 -10.72 -22.15
CA SER A 457 11.28 -11.79 -22.70
C SER A 457 12.54 -12.08 -21.87
N GLU A 458 12.63 -11.58 -20.64
CA GLU A 458 13.74 -11.86 -19.72
C GLU A 458 13.48 -13.17 -18.97
N PHE A 459 14.56 -13.82 -18.54
CA PHE A 459 14.48 -15.01 -17.73
C PHE A 459 14.35 -14.62 -16.26
N VAL A 460 13.20 -14.91 -15.66
CA VAL A 460 12.89 -14.70 -14.24
C VAL A 460 13.04 -16.01 -13.48
N LEU A 461 13.59 -15.94 -12.28
CA LEU A 461 13.67 -17.08 -11.37
C LEU A 461 12.39 -17.16 -10.52
N GLU A 462 11.69 -18.29 -10.60
CA GLU A 462 10.59 -18.64 -9.69
C GLU A 462 11.12 -19.55 -8.58
N GLY A 463 11.08 -19.08 -7.34
CA GLY A 463 11.49 -19.86 -6.16
C GLY A 463 10.65 -21.11 -5.97
N GLY A 464 11.31 -22.24 -5.71
CA GLY A 464 10.68 -23.48 -5.28
C GLY A 464 10.34 -23.46 -3.79
N ALA A 465 9.77 -24.55 -3.29
CA ALA A 465 9.27 -24.66 -1.93
C ALA A 465 10.30 -24.34 -0.85
N LEU A 466 11.57 -24.74 -1.03
CA LEU A 466 12.64 -24.47 -0.07
C LEU A 466 13.05 -22.99 -0.06
N VAL A 467 13.09 -22.35 -1.23
CA VAL A 467 13.43 -20.92 -1.34
C VAL A 467 12.32 -20.06 -0.76
N LEU A 468 11.05 -20.42 -1.00
CA LEU A 468 9.90 -19.72 -0.44
C LEU A 468 9.84 -19.83 1.10
N ALA A 469 10.31 -20.96 1.64
CA ALA A 469 10.36 -21.22 3.07
C ALA A 469 11.57 -20.60 3.81
N ASP A 470 12.38 -19.73 3.18
CA ASP A 470 13.54 -19.08 3.85
C ASP A 470 13.16 -18.45 5.20
N MET A 471 14.00 -18.69 6.20
CA MET A 471 13.77 -18.37 7.63
C MET A 471 12.47 -18.95 8.20
N GLY A 472 12.06 -20.11 7.71
CA GLY A 472 10.82 -20.79 8.08
C GLY A 472 10.99 -22.30 8.15
N ILE A 473 9.86 -23.02 8.05
CA ILE A 473 9.82 -24.48 8.11
C ILE A 473 9.30 -25.01 6.77
N CYS A 474 10.09 -25.86 6.13
CA CYS A 474 9.64 -26.66 4.99
C CYS A 474 9.32 -28.07 5.48
N ALA A 475 8.06 -28.47 5.31
CA ALA A 475 7.56 -29.76 5.73
C ALA A 475 7.34 -30.66 4.52
N ILE A 476 8.01 -31.82 4.51
CA ILE A 476 8.03 -32.78 3.42
C ILE A 476 7.40 -34.09 3.91
N ASP A 477 6.23 -34.44 3.36
CA ASP A 477 5.59 -35.73 3.60
C ASP A 477 6.06 -36.78 2.56
N GLU A 478 5.98 -38.06 2.90
CA GLU A 478 6.43 -39.19 2.06
C GLU A 478 7.89 -39.03 1.57
N PHE A 479 8.79 -38.68 2.48
CA PHE A 479 10.21 -38.49 2.20
C PHE A 479 10.88 -39.75 1.61
N ASP A 480 10.37 -40.94 1.94
CA ASP A 480 10.82 -42.22 1.38
C ASP A 480 10.54 -42.35 -0.12
N LYS A 481 9.51 -41.66 -0.64
CA LYS A 481 9.10 -41.71 -2.05
C LYS A 481 9.80 -40.69 -2.95
N MET A 482 10.67 -39.86 -2.40
CA MET A 482 11.44 -38.90 -3.18
C MET A 482 12.49 -39.58 -4.06
N GLU A 483 12.68 -39.01 -5.25
CA GLU A 483 13.74 -39.39 -6.19
C GLU A 483 15.13 -38.99 -5.67
N GLU A 484 16.15 -39.68 -6.17
CA GLU A 484 17.53 -39.47 -5.71
C GLU A 484 18.08 -38.09 -6.10
N SER A 485 17.64 -37.53 -7.24
CA SER A 485 17.97 -36.14 -7.63
C SER A 485 17.51 -35.13 -6.58
N ASP A 486 16.32 -35.33 -6.02
CA ASP A 486 15.70 -34.38 -5.10
C ASP A 486 16.37 -34.44 -3.73
N ARG A 487 16.89 -35.62 -3.35
CA ARG A 487 17.73 -35.81 -2.17
C ARG A 487 19.02 -35.01 -2.26
N THR A 488 19.68 -34.97 -3.43
CA THR A 488 20.91 -34.17 -3.59
C THR A 488 20.68 -32.69 -3.36
N ALA A 489 19.57 -32.15 -3.87
CA ALA A 489 19.20 -30.75 -3.65
C ALA A 489 18.93 -30.45 -2.17
N ILE A 490 18.29 -31.36 -1.46
CA ILE A 490 18.04 -31.20 -0.01
C ILE A 490 19.35 -31.26 0.79
N HIS A 491 20.29 -32.14 0.41
CA HIS A 491 21.60 -32.19 1.04
C HIS A 491 22.39 -30.88 0.85
N GLU A 492 22.30 -30.26 -0.33
CA GLU A 492 22.89 -28.95 -0.59
C GLU A 492 22.32 -27.88 0.35
N VAL A 493 20.98 -27.83 0.48
CA VAL A 493 20.30 -26.86 1.35
C VAL A 493 20.64 -27.08 2.82
N MET A 494 20.70 -28.33 3.28
CA MET A 494 21.04 -28.66 4.68
C MET A 494 22.47 -28.27 5.05
N GLU A 495 23.41 -28.38 4.11
CA GLU A 495 24.82 -28.09 4.36
C GLU A 495 25.14 -26.60 4.19
N GLN A 496 24.73 -26.02 3.06
CA GLN A 496 25.13 -24.66 2.67
C GLN A 496 24.11 -23.59 3.03
N GLN A 497 22.86 -23.98 3.36
CA GLN A 497 21.72 -23.05 3.51
C GLN A 497 21.46 -22.18 2.27
N THR A 498 21.91 -22.65 1.12
CA THR A 498 21.78 -22.00 -0.18
C THR A 498 21.48 -23.04 -1.25
N VAL A 499 20.79 -22.61 -2.30
CA VAL A 499 20.49 -23.39 -3.49
C VAL A 499 21.24 -22.78 -4.67
N SER A 500 22.15 -23.51 -5.29
CA SER A 500 22.85 -23.09 -6.49
C SER A 500 22.08 -23.50 -7.75
N ILE A 501 21.91 -22.56 -8.68
CA ILE A 501 21.19 -22.77 -9.92
C ILE A 501 22.06 -22.34 -11.08
N ALA A 502 22.34 -23.29 -11.97
CA ALA A 502 23.02 -23.08 -13.24
C ALA A 502 22.11 -23.55 -14.39
N LYS A 503 21.15 -22.72 -14.79
CA LYS A 503 20.16 -23.05 -15.84
C LYS A 503 19.95 -21.86 -16.77
N ALA A 504 19.73 -22.14 -18.06
CA ALA A 504 19.43 -21.12 -19.08
C ALA A 504 20.44 -19.94 -19.15
N GLY A 505 21.72 -20.21 -18.86
CA GLY A 505 22.78 -19.18 -18.85
C GLY A 505 22.85 -18.35 -17.57
N ILE A 506 21.98 -18.61 -16.59
CA ILE A 506 22.00 -17.96 -15.27
C ILE A 506 22.72 -18.88 -14.29
N THR A 507 23.82 -18.39 -13.72
CA THR A 507 24.53 -19.02 -12.59
C THR A 507 24.34 -18.14 -11.36
N THR A 508 23.38 -18.49 -10.51
CA THR A 508 23.04 -17.72 -9.30
C THR A 508 22.82 -18.64 -8.11
N SER A 509 23.08 -18.14 -6.92
CA SER A 509 22.81 -18.81 -5.65
C SER A 509 21.67 -18.10 -4.93
N LEU A 510 20.64 -18.85 -4.53
CA LEU A 510 19.53 -18.36 -3.71
C LEU A 510 19.73 -18.81 -2.26
N ASN A 511 19.35 -17.96 -1.31
CA ASN A 511 19.39 -18.34 0.11
C ASN A 511 18.17 -19.21 0.46
N ALA A 512 18.39 -20.25 1.26
CA ALA A 512 17.36 -21.18 1.71
C ALA A 512 17.66 -21.64 3.15
N ARG A 513 17.69 -20.70 4.09
CA ARG A 513 17.88 -20.95 5.53
C ARG A 513 16.59 -21.48 6.11
N THR A 514 16.32 -22.75 5.85
CA THR A 514 15.05 -23.39 6.19
C THR A 514 15.27 -24.53 7.16
N ALA A 515 14.41 -24.63 8.16
CA ALA A 515 14.30 -25.83 8.97
C ALA A 515 13.49 -26.87 8.18
N ILE A 516 13.93 -28.13 8.20
CA ILE A 516 13.31 -29.20 7.41
C ILE A 516 12.63 -30.16 8.36
N LEU A 517 11.33 -30.33 8.18
CA LEU A 517 10.53 -31.33 8.87
C LEU A 517 10.13 -32.41 7.87
N ALA A 518 10.74 -33.58 7.95
CA ALA A 518 10.43 -34.70 7.08
C ALA A 518 9.52 -35.72 7.78
N ALA A 519 8.65 -36.38 7.03
CA ALA A 519 7.99 -37.60 7.46
C ALA A 519 8.25 -38.73 6.46
N ALA A 520 8.63 -39.89 6.99
CA ALA A 520 8.90 -41.09 6.22
C ALA A 520 8.17 -42.29 6.82
N ASN A 521 7.85 -43.25 5.97
CA ASN A 521 7.36 -44.55 6.39
C ASN A 521 8.50 -45.58 6.31
N PRO A 522 8.62 -46.51 7.28
CA PRO A 522 9.54 -47.63 7.15
C PRO A 522 9.12 -48.48 5.95
N ALA A 523 10.13 -49.08 5.29
CA ALA A 523 9.98 -49.86 4.07
C ALA A 523 9.27 -51.20 4.29
#